data_AF-A0A932NHC2-F1
#
_entry.id   AF-A0A932NHC2-F1
#
_cell.length_a   1.000
_cell.length_b   1.000
_cell.length_c   1.000
_cell.angle_alpha   90.00
_cell.angle_beta   90.00
_cell.angle_gamma   90.00
#
_symmetry.space_group_name_H-M   'P 1'
#
loop_
_entity.id
_entity.type
_entity.pdbx_description
1 polymer ?
#
loop_
_entity_poly.entity_id
_entity_poly.type
_entity_poly.pdbx_seq_one_letter_code
_entity_poly.pdbx_strand_id
1 'polypeptide(L)'
;GREFKTYALKTSELHPDCNVPCTDEELSSQLRTATEKIFKGFNGVGYARLDFRVKENRDVYFLEINFTCSVFYKDGYEGSADFILKYDGIGQAGFLRHMIAEGIARHQRKKKPFIMKGNSIAGYGIYASRDIKKGEFIFKGEGRAQRIITKRFVDKNWNEDEKLHFRRYAYPVSDELFILWDDDPSEWAPQNHCCEPNTAFNGLDVLAITGISKGQELTLDYAQFLDENMEPFQCQCGSPACRGLIEGIFHNSLTAREVNLQRLNQ
;
A
#
# COMPACT_ATOMS: atom_id res chain seq x y z
N GLY A 1 42.80 16.96 -10.24
CA GLY A 1 42.59 16.37 -8.91
C GLY A 1 41.40 16.97 -8.19
N ARG A 2 41.40 18.28 -7.90
CA ARG A 2 40.39 18.94 -7.06
C ARG A 2 39.21 19.59 -7.81
N GLU A 3 39.27 19.70 -9.13
CA GLU A 3 38.17 20.26 -9.95
C GLU A 3 37.05 19.24 -10.23
N PHE A 4 37.35 17.95 -10.18
CA PHE A 4 36.38 16.87 -10.40
C PHE A 4 36.58 15.72 -9.41
N LYS A 5 35.48 15.18 -8.88
CA LYS A 5 35.51 14.08 -7.91
C LYS A 5 35.78 12.76 -8.64
N THR A 6 37.04 12.32 -8.66
CA THR A 6 37.46 11.04 -9.24
C THR A 6 36.95 9.86 -8.39
N TYR A 7 37.01 8.65 -8.93
CA TYR A 7 36.68 7.44 -8.18
C TYR A 7 37.62 7.22 -6.98
N ALA A 8 38.91 7.56 -7.10
CA ALA A 8 39.87 7.51 -6.01
C ALA A 8 39.49 8.46 -4.85
N LEU A 9 39.03 9.68 -5.18
CA LEU A 9 38.48 10.64 -4.20
C LEU A 9 37.19 10.14 -3.53
N LYS A 10 36.50 9.16 -4.13
CA LYS A 10 35.28 8.56 -3.54
C LYS A 10 35.58 7.36 -2.64
N THR A 11 36.71 6.68 -2.82
CA THR A 11 36.92 5.32 -2.28
C THR A 11 38.17 5.13 -1.44
N SER A 12 39.25 5.87 -1.71
CA SER A 12 40.56 5.61 -1.10
C SER A 12 41.25 6.86 -0.56
N GLU A 13 40.98 8.03 -1.13
CA GLU A 13 41.55 9.29 -0.67
C GLU A 13 40.50 10.04 0.16
N LEU A 14 40.70 10.11 1.48
CA LEU A 14 39.87 10.91 2.37
C LEU A 14 40.20 12.39 2.12
N HIS A 15 39.19 13.19 1.73
CA HIS A 15 39.33 14.63 1.48
C HIS A 15 38.34 15.43 2.32
N PRO A 16 38.59 15.56 3.63
CA PRO A 16 37.68 16.26 4.54
C PRO A 16 37.47 17.72 4.14
N ASP A 17 38.51 18.39 3.63
CA ASP A 17 38.47 19.81 3.24
C ASP A 17 37.61 20.09 1.98
N CYS A 18 37.17 19.06 1.27
CA CYS A 18 36.39 19.22 0.04
C CYS A 18 34.87 19.08 0.24
N ASN A 19 34.40 18.73 1.45
CA ASN A 19 32.97 18.62 1.75
C ASN A 19 32.52 19.88 2.51
N VAL A 20 31.94 20.83 1.79
CA VAL A 20 31.37 22.05 2.37
C VAL A 20 29.84 22.03 2.31
N PRO A 21 29.14 22.52 3.33
CA PRO A 21 27.70 22.67 3.28
C PRO A 21 27.29 23.68 2.19
N CYS A 22 26.23 23.38 1.45
CA CYS A 22 25.65 24.31 0.49
C CYS A 22 24.92 25.42 1.27
N THR A 23 25.45 26.64 1.20
CA THR A 23 24.88 27.83 1.87
C THR A 23 23.85 28.58 1.01
N ASP A 24 23.73 28.23 -0.28
CA ASP A 24 22.70 28.78 -1.17
C ASP A 24 21.38 28.05 -0.94
N GLU A 25 20.38 28.77 -0.41
CA GLU A 25 19.08 28.21 -0.03
C GLU A 25 18.27 27.70 -1.23
N GLU A 26 18.33 28.41 -2.36
CA GLU A 26 17.60 28.05 -3.58
C GLU A 26 18.16 26.74 -4.16
N LEU A 27 19.48 26.66 -4.31
CA LEU A 27 20.15 25.46 -4.80
C LEU A 27 19.95 24.28 -3.83
N SER A 28 20.03 24.51 -2.52
CA SER A 28 19.77 23.49 -1.51
C SER A 28 18.36 22.93 -1.61
N SER A 29 17.36 23.80 -1.79
CA SER A 29 15.95 23.40 -2.00
C SER A 29 15.77 22.60 -3.30
N GLN A 30 16.39 23.04 -4.39
CA GLN A 30 16.36 22.35 -5.67
C GLN A 30 16.97 20.94 -5.58
N LEU A 31 18.14 20.81 -4.92
CA LEU A 31 18.81 19.53 -4.72
C LEU A 31 18.00 18.58 -3.84
N ARG A 32 17.39 19.07 -2.75
CA ARG A 32 16.52 18.28 -1.87
C ARG A 32 15.29 17.77 -2.61
N THR A 33 14.63 18.65 -3.38
CA THR A 33 13.46 18.29 -4.19
C THR A 33 13.82 17.24 -5.26
N ALA A 34 14.93 17.44 -5.97
CA ALA A 34 15.42 16.48 -6.95
C ALA A 34 15.76 15.14 -6.28
N THR A 35 16.40 15.17 -5.12
CA THR A 35 16.75 13.99 -4.34
C THR A 35 15.52 13.18 -3.94
N GLU A 36 14.50 13.85 -3.41
CA GLU A 36 13.24 13.21 -3.02
C GLU A 36 12.55 12.55 -4.23
N LYS A 37 12.45 13.25 -5.36
CA LYS A 37 11.84 12.72 -6.59
C LYS A 37 12.57 11.49 -7.11
N ILE A 38 13.90 11.55 -7.17
CA ILE A 38 14.73 10.44 -7.66
C ILE A 38 14.62 9.25 -6.70
N PHE A 39 14.81 9.45 -5.39
CA PHE A 39 14.73 8.38 -4.40
C PHE A 39 13.34 7.70 -4.43
N LYS A 40 12.26 8.47 -4.52
CA LYS A 40 10.90 7.93 -4.67
C LYS A 40 10.72 7.19 -6.01
N GLY A 41 11.27 7.71 -7.10
CA GLY A 41 11.20 7.06 -8.42
C GLY A 41 11.89 5.68 -8.47
N PHE A 42 12.91 5.47 -7.65
CA PHE A 42 13.55 4.16 -7.46
C PHE A 42 12.83 3.26 -6.45
N ASN A 43 11.66 3.66 -5.94
CA ASN A 43 11.00 3.01 -4.79
C ASN A 43 11.96 2.84 -3.60
N GLY A 44 12.77 3.87 -3.33
CA GLY A 44 13.82 3.85 -2.33
C GLY A 44 13.29 3.54 -0.94
N VAL A 45 14.02 2.68 -0.23
CA VAL A 45 13.69 2.25 1.13
C VAL A 45 14.92 2.41 2.01
N GLY A 46 14.75 3.05 3.17
CA GLY A 46 15.87 3.35 4.06
C GLY A 46 16.52 4.67 3.63
N TYR A 47 17.74 4.60 3.11
CA TYR A 47 18.50 5.79 2.75
C TYR A 47 19.39 5.56 1.53
N ALA A 48 19.81 6.65 0.90
CA ALA A 48 20.80 6.65 -0.17
C ALA A 48 21.53 8.00 -0.18
N ARG A 49 22.76 8.00 -0.72
CA ARG A 49 23.46 9.24 -1.09
C ARG A 49 23.28 9.48 -2.57
N LEU A 50 22.96 10.72 -2.95
CA LEU A 50 22.89 11.13 -4.34
C LEU A 50 23.99 12.13 -4.65
N ASP A 51 24.64 11.94 -5.79
CA ASP A 51 25.67 12.84 -6.27
C ASP A 51 25.12 13.63 -7.46
N PHE A 52 25.28 14.95 -7.41
CA PHE A 52 24.88 15.88 -8.47
C PHE A 52 26.08 16.64 -9.02
N ARG A 53 25.97 17.10 -10.28
CA ARG A 53 26.81 18.15 -10.85
C ARG A 53 26.00 19.43 -10.90
N VAL A 54 26.55 20.50 -10.36
CA VAL A 54 25.99 21.85 -10.51
C VAL A 54 26.94 22.64 -11.40
N LYS A 55 26.44 23.20 -12.49
CA LYS A 55 27.20 24.10 -13.37
C LYS A 55 27.22 25.52 -12.83
N GLU A 56 28.07 26.38 -13.41
CA GLU A 56 28.14 27.81 -13.07
C GLU A 56 26.80 28.54 -13.25
N ASN A 57 26.01 28.13 -14.25
CA ASN A 57 24.67 28.64 -14.50
C ASN A 57 23.59 28.03 -13.58
N ARG A 58 23.99 27.30 -12.52
CA ARG A 58 23.11 26.60 -11.56
C ARG A 58 22.32 25.42 -12.12
N ASP A 59 22.59 24.97 -13.34
CA ASP A 59 21.97 23.75 -13.85
C ASP A 59 22.43 22.54 -13.03
N VAL A 60 21.46 21.76 -12.56
CA VAL A 60 21.67 20.56 -11.75
C VAL A 60 21.52 19.32 -12.63
N TYR A 61 22.56 18.48 -12.67
CA TYR A 61 22.56 17.20 -13.36
C TYR A 61 22.75 16.07 -12.34
N PHE A 62 21.82 15.12 -12.33
CA PHE A 62 21.95 13.89 -11.55
C PHE A 62 23.05 13.01 -12.13
N LEU A 63 23.94 12.49 -11.27
CA LEU A 63 25.04 11.62 -11.68
C LEU A 63 24.80 10.17 -11.25
N GLU A 64 24.62 9.95 -9.95
CA GLU A 64 24.43 8.61 -9.39
C GLU A 64 23.63 8.64 -8.08
N ILE A 65 23.06 7.49 -7.76
CA ILE A 65 22.47 7.16 -6.46
C ILE A 65 23.19 5.94 -5.89
N ASN A 66 23.59 6.02 -4.62
CA ASN A 66 24.24 4.93 -3.90
C ASN A 66 23.41 4.57 -2.65
N PHE A 67 22.74 3.41 -2.70
CA PHE A 67 21.94 2.86 -1.60
C PHE A 67 22.76 2.16 -0.52
N THR A 68 24.02 1.83 -0.80
CA THR A 68 24.95 1.19 0.13
C THR A 68 26.03 2.18 0.56
N CYS A 69 25.66 3.45 0.75
CA CYS A 69 26.60 4.44 1.24
C CYS A 69 26.89 4.15 2.73
N SER A 70 28.17 3.89 3.00
CA SER A 70 28.65 3.78 4.38
C SER A 70 28.48 5.10 5.11
N VAL A 71 27.98 5.00 6.33
CA VAL A 71 27.78 6.08 7.31
C VAL A 71 28.20 5.52 8.67
N PHE A 72 28.35 6.40 9.66
CA PHE A 72 28.80 6.07 11.02
C PHE A 72 30.29 5.74 11.11
N TYR A 73 31.12 6.34 10.26
CA TYR A 73 32.57 6.26 10.45
C TYR A 73 32.99 7.04 11.70
N LYS A 74 34.07 6.55 12.33
CA LYS A 74 34.75 7.24 13.42
C LYS A 74 35.41 8.53 12.91
N ASP A 75 35.61 9.47 13.83
CA ASP A 75 36.28 10.75 13.56
C ASP A 75 37.64 10.53 12.86
N GLY A 76 37.87 11.29 11.80
CA GLY A 76 39.05 11.21 10.94
C GLY A 76 38.93 10.23 9.76
N TYR A 77 37.82 9.50 9.65
CA TYR A 77 37.56 8.53 8.57
C TYR A 77 36.23 8.78 7.84
N GLU A 78 35.67 9.97 8.02
CA GLU A 78 34.35 10.33 7.50
C GLU A 78 34.29 10.27 5.97
N GLY A 79 33.26 9.58 5.46
CA GLY A 79 32.90 9.65 4.05
C GLY A 79 32.00 10.86 3.78
N SER A 80 31.72 11.15 2.50
CA SER A 80 30.81 12.25 2.14
C SER A 80 29.41 12.11 2.74
N ALA A 81 28.95 10.88 3.03
CA ALA A 81 27.65 10.68 3.68
C ALA A 81 27.69 11.12 5.16
N ASP A 82 28.78 10.85 5.89
CA ASP A 82 28.96 11.33 7.26
C ASP A 82 29.01 12.86 7.35
N PHE A 83 29.66 13.52 6.37
CA PHE A 83 29.62 14.98 6.29
C PHE A 83 28.21 15.53 6.09
N ILE A 84 27.39 14.88 5.25
CA ILE A 84 25.98 15.26 5.10
C ILE A 84 25.25 15.16 6.44
N LEU A 85 25.42 14.05 7.17
CA LEU A 85 24.79 13.86 8.48
C LEU A 85 25.33 14.84 9.54
N LYS A 86 26.59 15.26 9.46
CA LYS A 86 27.15 16.27 10.37
C LYS A 86 26.47 17.64 10.23
N TYR A 87 26.01 17.98 9.02
CA TYR A 87 25.39 19.26 8.70
C TYR A 87 23.87 19.18 8.48
N ASP A 88 23.23 18.04 8.76
CA ASP A 88 21.78 17.86 8.58
C ASP A 88 20.93 18.45 9.72
N GLY A 89 21.58 18.82 10.84
CA GLY A 89 20.95 19.38 12.03
C GLY A 89 20.53 18.36 13.10
N ILE A 90 20.57 17.05 12.82
CA ILE A 90 20.23 15.96 13.76
C ILE A 90 21.39 15.00 14.03
N GLY A 91 22.44 15.02 13.20
CA GLY A 91 23.63 14.20 13.34
C GLY A 91 23.39 12.72 13.04
N GLN A 92 24.49 11.97 13.04
CA GLN A 92 24.47 10.50 12.91
C GLN A 92 23.47 9.83 13.87
N ALA A 93 23.49 10.18 15.16
CA ALA A 93 22.60 9.58 16.14
C ALA A 93 21.11 9.89 15.87
N GLY A 94 20.79 11.10 15.42
CA GLY A 94 19.44 11.48 15.02
C GLY A 94 18.97 10.74 13.77
N PHE A 95 19.85 10.64 12.78
CA PHE A 95 19.61 9.89 11.55
C PHE A 95 19.32 8.40 11.82
N LEU A 96 20.10 7.75 12.69
CA LEU A 96 19.87 6.36 13.08
C LEU A 96 18.50 6.18 13.76
N ARG A 97 18.14 7.07 14.69
CA ARG A 97 16.82 7.04 15.34
C ARG A 97 15.69 7.19 14.33
N HIS A 98 15.85 8.08 13.34
CA HIS A 98 14.87 8.27 12.28
C HIS A 98 14.71 7.02 11.42
N MET A 99 15.81 6.39 11.01
CA MET A 99 15.79 5.13 10.26
C MET A 99 15.08 4.00 11.02
N ILE A 100 15.35 3.86 12.32
CA ILE A 100 14.69 2.86 13.17
C ILE A 100 13.19 3.17 13.27
N ALA A 101 12.82 4.43 13.50
CA ALA A 101 11.43 4.85 13.57
C ALA A 101 10.66 4.54 12.27
N GLU A 102 11.23 4.84 11.10
CA GLU A 102 10.62 4.48 9.81
C GLU A 102 10.58 2.97 9.57
N GLY A 103 11.61 2.23 10.00
CA GLY A 103 11.61 0.76 9.96
C GLY A 103 10.44 0.18 10.75
N ILE A 104 10.24 0.65 11.98
CA ILE A 104 9.12 0.26 12.85
C ILE A 104 7.79 0.66 12.22
N ALA A 105 7.66 1.90 11.75
CA ALA A 105 6.42 2.40 11.15
C ALA A 105 6.05 1.61 9.89
N ARG A 106 7.03 1.31 9.02
CA ARG A 106 6.85 0.47 7.84
C ARG A 106 6.45 -0.96 8.20
N HIS A 107 7.04 -1.54 9.24
CA HIS A 107 6.64 -2.86 9.73
C HIS A 107 5.21 -2.84 10.29
N GLN A 108 4.84 -1.81 11.04
CA GLN A 108 3.47 -1.64 11.55
C GLN A 108 2.45 -1.50 10.39
N ARG A 109 2.78 -0.75 9.32
CA ARG A 109 1.96 -0.65 8.11
C ARG A 109 1.76 -1.98 7.37
N LYS A 110 2.66 -2.95 7.55
CA LYS A 110 2.52 -4.31 6.99
C LYS A 110 1.61 -5.21 7.82
N LYS A 111 1.37 -4.88 9.09
CA LYS A 111 0.47 -5.68 9.92
C LYS A 111 -0.96 -5.45 9.46
N LYS A 112 -1.64 -6.53 9.07
CA LYS A 112 -3.06 -6.49 8.73
C LYS A 112 -3.83 -5.89 9.91
N PRO A 113 -4.80 -4.98 9.69
CA PRO A 113 -5.60 -4.42 10.77
C PRO A 113 -6.57 -5.45 11.36
N PHE A 114 -6.62 -6.66 10.80
CA PHE A 114 -7.48 -7.75 11.20
C PHE A 114 -6.71 -9.06 11.43
N ILE A 115 -7.38 -9.97 12.12
CA ILE A 115 -7.00 -11.38 12.23
C ILE A 115 -8.14 -12.24 11.67
N MET A 116 -7.80 -13.36 11.03
CA MET A 116 -8.80 -14.33 10.62
C MET A 116 -9.17 -15.22 11.81
N LYS A 117 -10.46 -15.49 11.98
CA LYS A 117 -10.99 -16.50 12.91
C LYS A 117 -11.98 -17.39 12.17
N GLY A 118 -12.20 -18.59 12.69
CA GLY A 118 -13.11 -19.57 12.10
C GLY A 118 -12.44 -20.90 11.80
N ASN A 119 -13.19 -21.82 11.18
CA ASN A 119 -12.69 -23.13 10.76
C ASN A 119 -13.49 -23.63 9.54
N SER A 120 -13.11 -24.78 8.99
CA SER A 120 -13.75 -25.37 7.80
C SER A 120 -15.24 -25.71 7.96
N ILE A 121 -15.74 -25.80 9.21
CA ILE A 121 -17.14 -26.15 9.51
C ILE A 121 -17.99 -24.89 9.69
N ALA A 122 -17.45 -23.89 10.41
CA ALA A 122 -18.17 -22.66 10.75
C ALA A 122 -17.97 -21.52 9.74
N GLY A 123 -17.09 -21.71 8.75
CA GLY A 123 -16.63 -20.65 7.87
C GLY A 123 -15.54 -19.78 8.51
N TYR A 124 -14.99 -18.85 7.73
CA TYR A 124 -13.99 -17.90 8.18
C TYR A 124 -14.54 -16.47 8.15
N GLY A 125 -14.13 -15.67 9.12
CA GLY A 125 -14.36 -14.24 9.16
C GLY A 125 -13.12 -13.50 9.65
N ILE A 126 -13.05 -12.20 9.38
CA ILE A 126 -11.95 -11.36 9.86
C ILE A 126 -12.43 -10.39 10.94
N TYR A 127 -11.57 -10.18 11.94
CA TYR A 127 -11.89 -9.43 13.15
C TYR A 127 -10.82 -8.38 13.41
N ALA A 128 -11.22 -7.20 13.85
CA ALA A 128 -10.31 -6.09 14.14
C ALA A 128 -9.24 -6.52 15.18
N SER A 129 -7.97 -6.37 14.82
CA SER A 129 -6.82 -6.69 15.70
C SER A 129 -6.51 -5.56 16.70
N ARG A 130 -7.04 -4.37 16.41
CA ARG A 130 -6.93 -3.11 17.15
C ARG A 130 -8.14 -2.24 16.83
N ASP A 131 -8.24 -1.08 17.45
CA ASP A 131 -9.23 -0.08 17.06
C ASP A 131 -8.90 0.47 15.66
N ILE A 132 -9.95 0.66 14.86
CA ILE A 132 -9.89 1.10 13.46
C ILE A 132 -10.78 2.33 13.33
N LYS A 133 -10.24 3.39 12.74
CA LYS A 133 -10.99 4.64 12.55
C LYS A 133 -11.84 4.57 11.27
N LYS A 134 -12.93 5.32 11.23
CA LYS A 134 -13.68 5.55 9.99
C LYS A 134 -12.75 6.09 8.90
N GLY A 135 -12.88 5.54 7.69
CA GLY A 135 -12.06 5.86 6.52
C GLY A 135 -10.71 5.13 6.48
N GLU A 136 -10.39 4.28 7.45
CA GLU A 136 -9.16 3.52 7.45
C GLU A 136 -9.25 2.29 6.53
N PHE A 137 -8.15 1.98 5.82
CA PHE A 137 -8.06 0.82 4.95
C PHE A 137 -8.04 -0.48 5.74
N ILE A 138 -8.93 -1.40 5.37
CA ILE A 138 -8.95 -2.79 5.82
C ILE A 138 -8.12 -3.65 4.87
N PHE A 139 -8.41 -3.52 3.57
CA PHE A 139 -7.75 -4.22 2.48
C PHE A 139 -7.42 -3.23 1.37
N LYS A 140 -6.19 -3.32 0.85
CA LYS A 140 -5.74 -2.53 -0.29
C LYS A 140 -5.72 -3.41 -1.53
N GLY A 141 -6.72 -3.24 -2.40
CA GLY A 141 -6.84 -3.97 -3.65
C GLY A 141 -6.25 -3.21 -4.84
N GLU A 142 -6.12 -1.89 -4.75
CA GLU A 142 -5.58 -1.08 -5.84
C GLU A 142 -4.12 -1.43 -6.18
N GLY A 143 -3.85 -1.62 -7.47
CA GLY A 143 -2.52 -1.97 -8.00
C GLY A 143 -1.99 -3.36 -7.57
N ARG A 144 -2.81 -4.16 -6.88
CA ARG A 144 -2.47 -5.50 -6.42
C ARG A 144 -2.66 -6.52 -7.55
N ALA A 145 -1.85 -7.58 -7.56
CA ALA A 145 -2.12 -8.74 -8.38
C ALA A 145 -3.47 -9.37 -7.98
N GLN A 146 -4.30 -9.69 -8.96
CA GLN A 146 -5.63 -10.27 -8.77
C GLN A 146 -5.82 -11.43 -9.75
N ARG A 147 -6.61 -12.42 -9.34
CA ARG A 147 -7.06 -13.48 -10.25
C ARG A 147 -8.29 -12.98 -10.98
N ILE A 148 -8.13 -12.74 -12.27
CA ILE A 148 -9.21 -12.26 -13.14
C ILE A 148 -9.70 -13.43 -14.00
N ILE A 149 -11.02 -13.57 -14.09
CA ILE A 149 -11.66 -14.63 -14.86
C ILE A 149 -12.84 -14.09 -15.66
N THR A 150 -13.12 -14.71 -16.81
CA THR A 150 -14.33 -14.40 -17.57
C THR A 150 -15.43 -15.39 -17.23
N LYS A 151 -16.69 -14.92 -17.15
CA LYS A 151 -17.84 -15.78 -16.92
C LYS A 151 -17.94 -16.92 -17.96
N ARG A 152 -17.67 -16.62 -19.23
CA ARG A 152 -17.61 -17.63 -20.32
C ARG A 152 -16.63 -18.77 -20.03
N PHE A 153 -15.48 -18.47 -19.44
CA PHE A 153 -14.50 -19.48 -19.08
C PHE A 153 -15.03 -20.38 -17.96
N VAL A 154 -15.63 -19.78 -16.92
CA VAL A 154 -16.27 -20.52 -15.82
C VAL A 154 -17.37 -21.44 -16.36
N ASP A 155 -18.30 -20.91 -17.13
CA ASP A 155 -19.45 -21.67 -17.64
C ASP A 155 -19.03 -22.90 -18.47
N LYS A 156 -17.96 -22.76 -19.27
CA LYS A 156 -17.48 -23.80 -20.19
C LYS A 156 -16.55 -24.83 -19.54
N ASN A 157 -15.72 -24.43 -18.57
CA ASN A 157 -14.59 -25.26 -18.13
C ASN A 157 -14.70 -25.72 -16.68
N TRP A 158 -15.57 -25.13 -15.86
CA TRP A 158 -15.68 -25.46 -14.45
C TRP A 158 -16.80 -26.47 -14.18
N ASN A 159 -16.59 -27.32 -13.18
CA ASN A 159 -17.64 -28.18 -12.64
C ASN A 159 -18.59 -27.39 -11.71
N GLU A 160 -19.63 -28.03 -11.19
CA GLU A 160 -20.64 -27.35 -10.37
C GLU A 160 -20.11 -26.87 -9.01
N ASP A 161 -19.15 -27.56 -8.40
CA ASP A 161 -18.54 -27.13 -7.13
C ASP A 161 -17.70 -25.86 -7.34
N GLU A 162 -16.92 -25.82 -8.43
CA GLU A 162 -16.15 -24.64 -8.84
C GLU A 162 -17.06 -23.46 -9.20
N LYS A 163 -18.17 -23.71 -9.93
CA LYS A 163 -19.19 -22.68 -10.21
C LYS A 163 -19.89 -22.19 -8.95
N LEU A 164 -20.16 -23.06 -7.98
CA LEU A 164 -20.71 -22.65 -6.69
C LEU A 164 -19.74 -21.74 -5.95
N HIS A 165 -18.43 -22.04 -5.99
CA HIS A 165 -17.40 -21.16 -5.44
C HIS A 165 -17.37 -19.81 -6.17
N PHE A 166 -17.49 -19.80 -7.49
CA PHE A 166 -17.63 -18.57 -8.28
C PHE A 166 -18.81 -17.73 -7.77
N ARG A 167 -20.01 -18.32 -7.70
CA ARG A 167 -21.22 -17.60 -7.25
C ARG A 167 -21.14 -17.10 -5.80
N ARG A 168 -20.31 -17.70 -4.95
CA ARG A 168 -20.15 -17.28 -3.55
C ARG A 168 -19.12 -16.16 -3.36
N TYR A 169 -18.11 -16.08 -4.21
CA TYR A 169 -16.91 -15.28 -3.92
C TYR A 169 -16.45 -14.37 -5.05
N ALA A 170 -17.00 -14.50 -6.25
CA ALA A 170 -16.59 -13.68 -7.39
C ALA A 170 -17.05 -12.23 -7.24
N TYR A 171 -16.12 -11.29 -7.39
CA TYR A 171 -16.38 -9.86 -7.38
C TYR A 171 -16.59 -9.35 -8.83
N PRO A 172 -17.77 -8.83 -9.18
CA PRO A 172 -18.07 -8.38 -10.55
C PRO A 172 -17.36 -7.06 -10.87
N VAL A 173 -16.44 -7.09 -11.83
CA VAL A 173 -15.72 -5.89 -12.33
C VAL A 173 -16.49 -5.26 -13.49
N SER A 174 -16.95 -6.09 -14.42
CA SER A 174 -17.87 -5.78 -15.52
C SER A 174 -18.85 -6.94 -15.70
N ASP A 175 -19.72 -6.86 -16.72
CA ASP A 175 -20.66 -7.93 -17.05
C ASP A 175 -19.95 -9.28 -17.37
N GLU A 176 -18.74 -9.22 -17.92
CA GLU A 176 -17.98 -10.41 -18.32
C GLU A 176 -16.81 -10.75 -17.41
N LEU A 177 -16.24 -9.76 -16.70
CA LEU A 177 -14.99 -9.88 -15.94
C LEU A 177 -15.22 -9.89 -14.44
N PHE A 178 -14.62 -10.87 -13.77
CA PHE A 178 -14.74 -11.08 -12.34
C PHE A 178 -13.36 -11.25 -11.69
N ILE A 179 -13.25 -10.81 -10.44
CA ILE A 179 -12.08 -11.06 -9.58
C ILE A 179 -12.39 -12.19 -8.61
N LEU A 180 -11.44 -13.08 -8.41
CA LEU A 180 -11.47 -14.16 -7.43
C LEU A 180 -10.36 -13.97 -6.39
N TRP A 181 -10.54 -14.59 -5.22
CA TRP A 181 -9.48 -14.71 -4.23
C TRP A 181 -8.25 -15.42 -4.82
N ASP A 182 -7.08 -15.06 -4.29
CA ASP A 182 -5.81 -15.71 -4.60
C ASP A 182 -5.87 -17.23 -4.34
N ASP A 183 -5.02 -18.01 -4.97
CA ASP A 183 -4.89 -19.43 -4.63
C ASP A 183 -4.08 -19.62 -3.33
N ASP A 184 -3.29 -18.61 -2.90
CA ASP A 184 -2.65 -18.56 -1.59
C ASP A 184 -3.63 -18.09 -0.48
N PRO A 185 -4.01 -18.95 0.48
CA PRO A 185 -4.89 -18.58 1.60
C PRO A 185 -4.31 -17.50 2.52
N SER A 186 -2.99 -17.32 2.53
CA SER A 186 -2.33 -16.28 3.32
C SER A 186 -2.74 -14.87 2.87
N GLU A 187 -3.22 -14.76 1.63
CA GLU A 187 -3.66 -13.52 1.00
C GLU A 187 -5.16 -13.26 1.13
N TRP A 188 -5.92 -14.20 1.70
CA TRP A 188 -7.36 -14.06 1.87
C TRP A 188 -7.73 -13.07 2.98
N ALA A 189 -8.88 -12.42 2.80
CA ALA A 189 -9.52 -11.54 3.77
C ALA A 189 -11.05 -11.77 3.77
N PRO A 190 -11.51 -12.97 4.14
CA PRO A 190 -12.93 -13.33 4.05
C PRO A 190 -13.74 -12.49 5.03
N GLN A 191 -14.68 -11.71 4.50
CA GLN A 191 -15.58 -10.86 5.27
C GLN A 191 -16.99 -11.39 5.15
N ASN A 192 -17.65 -11.63 6.28
CA ASN A 192 -19.03 -12.08 6.30
C ASN A 192 -20.00 -10.94 5.98
N HIS A 193 -21.22 -11.32 5.60
CA HIS A 193 -22.31 -10.39 5.35
C HIS A 193 -22.88 -9.81 6.64
N CYS A 194 -23.16 -8.51 6.65
CA CYS A 194 -24.10 -7.88 7.58
C CYS A 194 -24.95 -6.85 6.83
N CYS A 195 -26.25 -6.79 7.10
CA CYS A 195 -27.15 -5.80 6.51
C CYS A 195 -26.83 -4.36 6.97
N GLU A 196 -26.23 -4.21 8.15
CA GLU A 196 -25.64 -2.97 8.66
C GLU A 196 -24.12 -3.17 8.81
N PRO A 197 -23.35 -3.09 7.72
CA PRO A 197 -21.93 -3.39 7.76
C PRO A 197 -21.13 -2.26 8.41
N ASN A 198 -19.90 -2.58 8.82
CA ASN A 198 -18.94 -1.58 9.30
C ASN A 198 -17.80 -1.31 8.31
N THR A 199 -17.78 -2.01 7.17
CA THR A 199 -16.85 -1.78 6.06
C THR A 199 -17.58 -1.72 4.72
N ALA A 200 -16.93 -1.15 3.70
CA ALA A 200 -17.45 -1.10 2.33
C ALA A 200 -16.32 -1.07 1.30
N PHE A 201 -16.63 -1.50 0.07
CA PHE A 201 -15.75 -1.32 -1.08
C PHE A 201 -15.73 0.15 -1.53
N ASN A 202 -14.56 0.61 -1.95
CA ASN A 202 -14.34 1.85 -2.68
C ASN A 202 -13.30 1.55 -3.76
N GLY A 203 -13.72 1.50 -5.03
CA GLY A 203 -12.91 0.90 -6.08
C GLY A 203 -12.64 -0.58 -5.79
N LEU A 204 -11.36 -0.95 -5.72
CA LEU A 204 -10.88 -2.28 -5.29
C LEU A 204 -10.46 -2.33 -3.82
N ASP A 205 -10.44 -1.20 -3.12
CA ASP A 205 -10.10 -1.13 -1.71
C ASP A 205 -11.32 -1.42 -0.81
N VAL A 206 -11.06 -1.90 0.40
CA VAL A 206 -12.08 -2.00 1.47
C VAL A 206 -11.71 -1.07 2.60
N LEU A 207 -12.64 -0.21 3.00
CA LEU A 207 -12.45 0.77 4.07
C LEU A 207 -13.49 0.62 5.17
N ALA A 208 -13.14 1.03 6.39
CA ALA A 208 -14.09 1.17 7.49
C ALA A 208 -15.04 2.36 7.23
N ILE A 209 -16.35 2.14 7.31
CA ILE A 209 -17.36 3.21 7.17
C ILE A 209 -17.84 3.76 8.51
N THR A 210 -17.47 3.10 9.60
CA THR A 210 -17.68 3.52 10.99
C THR A 210 -16.37 3.39 11.80
N GLY A 211 -16.39 3.79 13.08
CA GLY A 211 -15.32 3.41 14.01
C GLY A 211 -15.53 1.97 14.49
N ILE A 212 -14.47 1.16 14.46
CA ILE A 212 -14.52 -0.28 14.78
C ILE A 212 -13.59 -0.56 15.95
N SER A 213 -14.14 -1.15 17.01
CA SER A 213 -13.37 -1.52 18.21
C SER A 213 -12.62 -2.83 18.00
N LYS A 214 -11.47 -2.98 18.66
CA LYS A 214 -10.72 -4.23 18.67
C LYS A 214 -11.63 -5.43 19.00
N GLY A 215 -11.51 -6.48 18.20
CA GLY A 215 -12.23 -7.74 18.38
C GLY A 215 -13.60 -7.79 17.69
N GLN A 216 -14.13 -6.67 17.19
CA GLN A 216 -15.34 -6.67 16.38
C GLN A 216 -15.09 -7.34 15.02
N GLU A 217 -16.10 -8.04 14.50
CA GLU A 217 -16.05 -8.61 13.16
C GLU A 217 -16.12 -7.51 12.11
N LEU A 218 -15.37 -7.65 11.02
CA LEU A 218 -15.43 -6.75 9.87
C LEU A 218 -16.35 -7.37 8.82
N THR A 219 -17.45 -6.70 8.56
CA THR A 219 -18.52 -7.22 7.70
C THR A 219 -18.77 -6.29 6.52
N LEU A 220 -19.25 -6.86 5.42
CA LEU A 220 -19.67 -6.14 4.22
C LEU A 220 -21.17 -6.34 3.97
N ASP A 221 -21.79 -5.43 3.23
CA ASP A 221 -23.10 -5.70 2.63
C ASP A 221 -22.89 -6.24 1.21
N TYR A 222 -23.07 -7.55 1.05
CA TYR A 222 -22.91 -8.26 -0.23
C TYR A 222 -23.80 -7.69 -1.35
N ALA A 223 -25.02 -7.25 -1.03
CA ALA A 223 -25.92 -6.68 -2.03
C ALA A 223 -25.39 -5.36 -2.60
N GLN A 224 -24.54 -4.63 -1.86
CA GLN A 224 -23.96 -3.37 -2.36
C GLN A 224 -22.98 -3.59 -3.51
N PHE A 225 -22.34 -4.77 -3.58
CA PHE A 225 -21.23 -4.96 -4.51
C PHE A 225 -21.30 -6.18 -5.42
N LEU A 226 -22.16 -7.16 -5.11
CA LEU A 226 -22.40 -8.33 -5.93
C LEU A 226 -23.58 -8.13 -6.90
N ASP A 227 -23.56 -8.92 -7.96
CA ASP A 227 -24.51 -8.91 -9.06
C ASP A 227 -25.42 -10.15 -9.03
N GLU A 228 -26.30 -10.29 -10.01
CA GLU A 228 -27.23 -11.40 -10.14
C GLU A 228 -26.56 -12.79 -10.23
N ASN A 229 -25.24 -12.87 -10.43
CA ASN A 229 -24.52 -14.14 -10.45
C ASN A 229 -24.23 -14.66 -9.04
N MET A 230 -24.45 -13.86 -7.98
CA MET A 230 -24.19 -14.32 -6.62
C MET A 230 -25.15 -15.42 -6.20
N GLU A 231 -24.67 -16.35 -5.37
CA GLU A 231 -25.51 -17.36 -4.73
C GLU A 231 -26.35 -16.68 -3.63
N PRO A 232 -27.70 -16.62 -3.74
CA PRO A 232 -28.53 -16.01 -2.72
C PRO A 232 -28.54 -16.86 -1.44
N PHE A 233 -28.72 -16.22 -0.28
CA PHE A 233 -28.77 -16.92 1.00
C PHE A 233 -29.68 -16.25 2.02
N GLN A 234 -30.14 -17.05 2.99
CA GLN A 234 -30.90 -16.56 4.15
C GLN A 234 -29.94 -15.99 5.20
N CYS A 235 -30.03 -14.69 5.45
CA CYS A 235 -29.17 -13.94 6.34
C CYS A 235 -29.57 -14.10 7.81
N GLN A 236 -28.54 -14.28 8.63
CA GLN A 236 -28.65 -14.42 10.09
C GLN A 236 -27.68 -13.46 10.80
N CYS A 237 -27.40 -12.29 10.18
CA CYS A 237 -26.38 -11.36 10.69
C CYS A 237 -26.71 -10.71 12.05
N GLY A 238 -27.94 -10.84 12.53
CA GLY A 238 -28.36 -10.32 13.84
C GLY A 238 -28.61 -8.81 13.89
N SER A 239 -28.44 -8.08 12.78
CA SER A 239 -28.82 -6.66 12.70
C SER A 239 -30.34 -6.49 12.87
N PRO A 240 -30.81 -5.45 13.60
CA PRO A 240 -32.23 -5.09 13.67
C PRO A 240 -32.85 -4.77 12.30
N ALA A 241 -32.02 -4.34 11.33
CA ALA A 241 -32.40 -4.04 9.95
C ALA A 241 -32.07 -5.21 8.98
N CYS A 242 -32.02 -6.45 9.48
CA CYS A 242 -31.76 -7.61 8.65
C CYS A 242 -32.83 -7.77 7.55
N ARG A 243 -32.39 -7.94 6.30
CA ARG A 243 -33.27 -8.09 5.12
C ARG A 243 -33.79 -9.51 4.91
N GLY A 244 -33.34 -10.48 5.70
CA GLY A 244 -33.70 -11.89 5.52
C GLY A 244 -32.99 -12.48 4.30
N LEU A 245 -33.57 -12.42 3.10
CA LEU A 245 -32.91 -12.92 1.90
C LEU A 245 -31.89 -11.89 1.37
N ILE A 246 -30.68 -12.35 1.05
CA ILE A 246 -29.65 -11.55 0.39
C ILE A 246 -29.42 -12.11 -1.00
N GLU A 247 -29.55 -11.22 -1.97
CA GLU A 247 -29.34 -11.46 -3.39
C GLU A 247 -28.59 -10.27 -3.99
N GLY A 248 -27.98 -10.49 -5.15
CA GLY A 248 -27.19 -9.48 -5.81
C GLY A 248 -28.06 -8.54 -6.63
N ILE A 249 -27.54 -7.35 -6.91
CA ILE A 249 -28.27 -6.34 -7.66
C ILE A 249 -28.04 -6.58 -9.16
N PHE A 250 -29.12 -6.61 -9.92
CA PHE A 250 -29.07 -6.78 -11.37
C PHE A 250 -28.16 -5.75 -12.04
N HIS A 251 -27.20 -6.21 -12.86
CA HIS A 251 -26.17 -5.40 -13.51
C HIS A 251 -25.28 -4.56 -12.55
N ASN A 252 -25.11 -5.01 -11.31
CA ASN A 252 -24.13 -4.40 -10.42
C ASN A 252 -22.72 -4.79 -10.83
N SER A 253 -21.82 -3.82 -10.94
CA SER A 253 -20.43 -4.08 -11.26
C SER A 253 -19.58 -2.93 -10.77
N LEU A 254 -18.26 -3.12 -10.67
CA LEU A 254 -17.35 -2.01 -10.42
C LEU A 254 -17.57 -0.89 -11.46
N THR A 255 -17.70 -1.24 -12.75
CA THR A 255 -18.03 -0.30 -13.82
C THR A 255 -19.29 0.53 -13.50
N ALA A 256 -20.39 -0.13 -13.14
CA ALA A 256 -21.65 0.56 -12.83
C ALA A 256 -21.51 1.50 -11.62
N ARG A 257 -20.78 1.06 -10.58
CA ARG A 257 -20.54 1.87 -9.37
C ARG A 257 -19.70 3.12 -9.68
N GLU A 258 -18.63 2.99 -10.47
CA GLU A 258 -17.79 4.13 -10.86
C GLU A 258 -18.57 5.16 -11.69
N VAL A 259 -19.40 4.72 -12.63
CA VAL A 259 -20.27 5.61 -13.42
C VAL A 259 -21.23 6.39 -12.52
N ASN A 260 -21.83 5.73 -11.53
CA ASN A 260 -22.75 6.37 -10.59
C ASN A 260 -22.04 7.39 -9.69
N LEU A 261 -20.83 7.08 -9.20
CA LEU A 261 -20.02 8.02 -8.42
C LEU A 261 -19.64 9.26 -9.22
N GLN A 262 -19.26 9.10 -10.49
CA GLN A 262 -18.96 10.24 -11.37
C GLN A 262 -20.17 11.17 -11.56
N ARG A 263 -21.37 10.61 -11.69
CA ARG A 263 -22.62 11.38 -11.81
C ARG A 263 -22.96 12.16 -10.55
N LEU A 264 -22.66 11.62 -9.36
CA LEU A 264 -22.91 12.28 -8.08
C LEU A 264 -21.91 13.42 -7.79
N ASN A 265 -20.73 13.37 -8.40
CA ASN A 265 -19.67 14.37 -8.22
C ASN A 265 -19.70 15.50 -9.27
N GLN A 266 -20.64 15.45 -10.22
CA GLN A 266 -20.95 16.52 -11.18
C GLN A 266 -22.05 17.42 -10.63
#